data_AF-A0A973MXQ8-F1
#
_entry.id   AF-A0A973MXQ8-F1
#
_cell.length_a   1.000
_cell.length_b   1.000
_cell.length_c   1.000
_cell.angle_alpha   90.00
_cell.angle_beta   90.00
_cell.angle_gamma   90.00
#
_symmetry.space_group_name_H-M   'P 1'
#
loop_
_entity.id
_entity.type
_entity.pdbx_description
1 polymer ?
#
loop_
_entity_poly.entity_id
_entity_poly.type
_entity_poly.pdbx_seq_one_letter_code
_entity_poly.pdbx_strand_id
1 'polypeptide(L)'
;MSTYVYGITASSHPALPEDLTGVGDPPRPVRVLQEGDLSAVVSDAPEGLRPKRKDLLAHQSVLAEAGAAGPVLPMRFGSVAPDDDTVTGVLAERADHYKERLRALEGKVEYNVKATHQEEAVLHRVMSENSEIRAMTEANRQAGGGSYEQRLRLGEMVVAAVKAREAEDAAELQSALEPAAAAVSAGPESTGWLLNVSFLVERDSAESFLAEVEQIRKSHPHIELRVNGPLPPYSFVDPGPAEHAGSSAGPGSAQE
;
A
#
# COMPACT_ATOMS: atom_id res chain seq x y z
N MET A 1 -20.26 2.11 -24.77
CA MET A 1 -20.37 1.60 -23.39
C MET A 1 -19.15 2.10 -22.66
N SER A 2 -19.24 2.40 -21.36
CA SER A 2 -18.08 2.82 -20.60
C SER A 2 -17.09 1.67 -20.41
N THR A 3 -15.82 2.03 -20.26
CA THR A 3 -14.69 1.09 -20.27
C THR A 3 -14.03 1.07 -18.91
N TYR A 4 -13.95 -0.11 -18.29
CA TYR A 4 -13.24 -0.30 -17.03
C TYR A 4 -11.78 -0.63 -17.32
N VAL A 5 -10.86 0.13 -16.73
CA VAL A 5 -9.41 -0.02 -16.99
C VAL A 5 -8.74 -0.67 -15.77
N TYR A 6 -8.11 -1.82 -16.00
CA TYR A 6 -7.38 -2.55 -14.97
C TYR A 6 -5.95 -2.03 -14.85
N GLY A 7 -5.26 -1.86 -15.98
CA GLY A 7 -3.87 -1.43 -16.01
C GLY A 7 -3.36 -1.19 -17.42
N ILE A 8 -2.15 -0.64 -17.52
CA ILE A 8 -1.45 -0.32 -18.77
C ILE A 8 -0.22 -1.20 -18.88
N THR A 9 0.05 -1.73 -20.08
CA THR A 9 1.21 -2.58 -20.40
C THR A 9 1.89 -2.09 -21.67
N ALA A 10 3.06 -2.65 -21.98
CA ALA A 10 3.62 -2.54 -23.31
C ALA A 10 2.78 -3.38 -24.29
N SER A 11 2.70 -2.97 -25.56
CA SER A 11 2.07 -3.74 -26.63
C SER A 11 2.73 -5.11 -26.86
N SER A 12 4.01 -5.24 -26.49
CA SER A 12 4.76 -6.50 -26.51
C SER A 12 4.50 -7.41 -25.31
N HIS A 13 3.66 -6.99 -24.37
CA HIS A 13 3.32 -7.79 -23.20
C HIS A 13 2.66 -9.11 -23.64
N PRO A 14 2.97 -10.25 -23.00
CA PRO A 14 2.35 -11.52 -23.35
C PRO A 14 0.82 -11.45 -23.30
N ALA A 15 0.16 -12.21 -24.19
CA ALA A 15 -1.29 -12.29 -24.22
C ALA A 15 -1.84 -12.84 -22.90
N LEU A 16 -2.94 -12.24 -22.43
CA LEU A 16 -3.67 -12.73 -21.26
C LEU A 16 -4.44 -14.02 -21.60
N PRO A 17 -4.73 -14.88 -20.60
CA PRO A 17 -5.56 -16.06 -20.80
C PRO A 17 -6.93 -15.72 -21.41
N GLU A 18 -7.38 -16.52 -22.38
CA GLU A 18 -8.64 -16.29 -23.10
C GLU A 18 -9.88 -16.36 -22.20
N ASP A 19 -9.81 -17.11 -21.10
CA ASP A 19 -10.87 -17.30 -20.12
C ASP A 19 -10.78 -16.33 -18.92
N LEU A 20 -9.86 -15.36 -18.95
CA LEU A 20 -9.73 -14.38 -17.89
C LEU A 20 -10.95 -13.45 -17.84
N THR A 21 -11.65 -13.49 -16.71
CA THR A 21 -12.80 -12.62 -16.43
C THR A 21 -12.45 -11.56 -15.39
N GLY A 22 -12.99 -10.36 -15.59
CA GLY A 22 -12.82 -9.20 -14.72
C GLY A 22 -14.05 -8.86 -13.88
N VAL A 23 -14.12 -7.60 -13.45
CA VAL A 23 -15.14 -7.06 -12.55
C VAL A 23 -16.52 -7.07 -13.20
N GLY A 24 -17.52 -7.59 -12.48
CA GLY A 24 -18.92 -7.57 -12.90
C GLY A 24 -19.75 -8.69 -12.32
N ASP A 25 -21.07 -8.57 -12.49
CA ASP A 25 -22.04 -9.64 -12.22
C ASP A 25 -23.11 -9.65 -13.33
N PRO A 26 -22.99 -10.54 -14.34
CA PRO A 26 -21.95 -11.56 -14.49
C PRO A 26 -20.54 -10.98 -14.74
N PRO A 27 -19.46 -11.74 -14.47
CA PRO A 27 -18.09 -11.32 -14.75
C PRO A 27 -17.91 -10.89 -16.21
N ARG A 28 -17.16 -9.81 -16.43
CA ARG A 28 -16.96 -9.25 -17.78
C ARG A 28 -15.72 -9.86 -18.43
N PRO A 29 -15.74 -10.20 -19.72
CA PRO A 29 -14.55 -10.67 -20.41
C PRO A 29 -13.48 -9.58 -20.41
N VAL A 30 -12.23 -9.94 -20.11
CA VAL A 30 -11.09 -9.04 -20.21
C VAL A 30 -10.64 -8.98 -21.66
N ARG A 31 -10.31 -7.78 -22.14
CA ARG A 31 -9.82 -7.50 -23.49
C ARG A 31 -8.69 -6.48 -23.44
N VAL A 32 -7.98 -6.36 -24.54
CA VAL A 32 -6.85 -5.43 -24.68
C VAL A 32 -7.18 -4.38 -25.72
N LEU A 33 -6.98 -3.11 -25.39
CA LEU A 33 -6.97 -2.00 -26.33
C LEU A 33 -5.51 -1.63 -26.60
N GLN A 34 -5.10 -1.62 -27.86
CA GLN A 34 -3.74 -1.28 -28.25
C GLN A 34 -3.69 0.10 -28.90
N GLU A 35 -2.71 0.91 -28.51
CA GLU A 35 -2.41 2.21 -29.11
C GLU A 35 -0.89 2.39 -29.19
N GLY A 36 -0.36 2.44 -30.41
CA GLY A 36 1.08 2.45 -30.66
C GLY A 36 1.81 1.29 -29.95
N ASP A 37 2.80 1.66 -29.14
CA ASP A 37 3.64 0.72 -28.38
C ASP A 37 3.03 0.31 -27.02
N LEU A 38 1.83 0.78 -26.68
CA LEU A 38 1.17 0.54 -25.41
C LEU A 38 -0.15 -0.22 -25.57
N SER A 39 -0.58 -0.82 -24.47
CA SER A 39 -1.85 -1.51 -24.37
C SER A 39 -2.53 -1.20 -23.03
N ALA A 40 -3.86 -1.11 -23.04
CA ALA A 40 -4.68 -1.08 -21.83
C ALA A 40 -5.42 -2.41 -21.67
N VAL A 41 -5.31 -2.99 -20.48
CA VAL A 41 -6.11 -4.15 -20.07
C VAL A 41 -7.45 -3.62 -19.56
N VAL A 42 -8.55 -4.00 -20.22
CA VAL A 42 -9.87 -3.42 -19.98
C VAL A 42 -10.99 -4.47 -20.00
N SER A 43 -12.18 -4.06 -19.57
CA SER A 43 -13.44 -4.74 -19.86
C SER A 43 -14.54 -3.70 -20.02
N ASP A 44 -15.73 -4.10 -20.46
CA ASP A 44 -16.89 -3.22 -20.35
C ASP A 44 -17.18 -2.95 -18.88
N ALA A 45 -17.47 -1.70 -18.53
CA ALA A 45 -17.74 -1.33 -17.14
C ALA A 45 -19.11 -1.87 -16.70
N PRO A 46 -19.19 -2.59 -15.57
CA PRO A 46 -20.47 -3.06 -15.06
C PRO A 46 -21.31 -1.90 -14.51
N GLU A 47 -22.63 -2.00 -14.65
CA GLU A 47 -23.55 -1.08 -14.01
C GLU A 47 -23.46 -1.19 -12.48
N GLY A 48 -23.63 -0.07 -11.78
CA GLY A 48 -23.70 -0.06 -10.31
C GLY A 48 -22.40 -0.49 -9.63
N LEU A 49 -21.24 -0.22 -10.24
CA LEU A 49 -19.92 -0.50 -9.70
C LEU A 49 -19.77 0.00 -8.27
N ARG A 50 -19.40 -0.90 -7.36
CA ARG A 50 -19.13 -0.61 -5.94
C ARG A 50 -17.90 -1.40 -5.50
N PRO A 51 -17.13 -0.92 -4.51
CA PRO A 51 -15.98 -1.64 -3.98
C PRO A 51 -16.42 -2.80 -3.07
N LYS A 52 -17.17 -3.76 -3.63
CA LYS A 52 -17.52 -5.01 -2.93
C LYS A 52 -16.31 -5.93 -2.95
N ARG A 53 -16.16 -6.76 -1.92
CA ARG A 53 -15.04 -7.71 -1.81
C ARG A 53 -14.83 -8.53 -3.10
N LYS A 54 -15.90 -9.05 -3.71
CA LYS A 54 -15.82 -9.83 -4.95
C LYS A 54 -15.24 -9.02 -6.13
N ASP A 55 -15.61 -7.75 -6.24
CA ASP A 55 -15.20 -6.87 -7.34
C ASP A 55 -13.74 -6.44 -7.14
N LEU A 56 -13.34 -6.15 -5.90
CA LEU A 56 -11.94 -5.87 -5.55
C LEU A 56 -11.04 -7.07 -5.84
N LEU A 57 -11.48 -8.28 -5.50
CA LEU A 57 -10.73 -9.51 -5.78
C LEU A 57 -10.64 -9.77 -7.28
N ALA A 58 -11.72 -9.58 -8.05
CA ALA A 58 -11.69 -9.75 -9.50
C ALA A 58 -10.71 -8.77 -10.17
N HIS A 59 -10.73 -7.49 -9.76
CA HIS A 59 -9.75 -6.49 -10.21
C HIS A 59 -8.31 -6.92 -9.90
N GLN A 60 -8.08 -7.37 -8.67
CA GLN A 60 -6.75 -7.82 -8.25
C GLN A 60 -6.28 -9.05 -9.03
N SER A 61 -7.17 -10.02 -9.30
CA SER A 61 -6.84 -11.22 -10.07
C SER A 61 -6.37 -10.88 -11.49
N VAL A 62 -7.06 -9.96 -12.18
CA VAL A 62 -6.65 -9.52 -13.54
C VAL A 62 -5.25 -8.91 -13.52
N LEU A 63 -4.97 -8.06 -12.53
CA LEU A 63 -3.65 -7.43 -12.41
C LEU A 63 -2.55 -8.37 -11.94
N ALA A 64 -2.88 -9.37 -11.12
CA ALA A 64 -1.94 -10.40 -10.71
C ALA A 64 -1.55 -11.28 -11.91
N GLU A 65 -2.53 -11.66 -12.75
CA GLU A 65 -2.28 -12.43 -13.96
C GLU A 65 -1.40 -11.65 -14.94
N ALA A 66 -1.77 -10.39 -15.23
CA ALA A 66 -0.95 -9.53 -16.09
C ALA A 66 0.46 -9.33 -15.51
N GLY A 67 0.57 -9.01 -14.21
CA GLY A 67 1.84 -8.77 -13.52
C GLY A 67 2.73 -10.01 -13.36
N ALA A 68 2.19 -11.22 -13.55
CA ALA A 68 2.99 -12.45 -13.59
C ALA A 68 3.72 -12.61 -14.93
N ALA A 69 3.15 -12.07 -16.02
CA ALA A 69 3.69 -12.19 -17.37
C ALA A 69 4.62 -11.03 -17.77
N GLY A 70 4.54 -9.88 -17.09
CA GLY A 70 5.42 -8.74 -17.35
C GLY A 70 5.04 -7.49 -16.56
N PRO A 71 5.67 -6.34 -16.86
CA PRO A 71 5.38 -5.09 -16.17
C PRO A 71 4.00 -4.57 -16.51
N VAL A 72 3.31 -4.11 -15.47
CA VAL A 72 1.98 -3.50 -15.56
C VAL A 72 1.99 -2.23 -14.74
N LEU A 73 1.38 -1.16 -15.26
CA LEU A 73 0.98 0.00 -14.48
C LEU A 73 -0.43 -0.24 -13.94
N PRO A 74 -0.59 -0.67 -12.68
CA PRO A 74 -1.91 -1.01 -12.17
C PRO A 74 -2.75 0.24 -11.96
N MET A 75 -4.00 0.21 -12.42
CA MET A 75 -4.97 1.25 -12.13
C MET A 75 -5.71 0.95 -10.84
N ARG A 76 -6.10 2.02 -10.13
CA ARG A 76 -6.91 1.87 -8.91
C ARG A 76 -8.29 1.31 -9.29
N PHE A 77 -8.86 0.54 -8.38
CA PHE A 77 -10.21 0.03 -8.55
C PHE A 77 -11.19 1.17 -8.87
N GLY A 78 -12.01 0.99 -9.90
CA GLY A 78 -12.99 1.98 -10.31
C GLY A 78 -12.49 3.02 -11.31
N SER A 79 -11.35 2.77 -11.93
CA SER A 79 -10.87 3.54 -13.09
C SER A 79 -11.77 3.24 -14.30
N VAL A 80 -12.71 4.14 -14.59
CA VAL A 80 -13.69 4.00 -15.69
C VAL A 80 -13.57 5.18 -16.64
N ALA A 81 -13.48 4.88 -17.94
CA ALA A 81 -13.52 5.85 -19.03
C ALA A 81 -14.89 5.84 -19.73
N PRO A 82 -15.29 6.95 -20.39
CA PRO A 82 -16.55 7.03 -21.15
C PRO A 82 -16.69 5.97 -22.24
N ASP A 83 -15.58 5.62 -22.90
CA ASP A 83 -15.47 4.68 -24.01
C ASP A 83 -14.01 4.28 -24.27
N ASP A 84 -13.83 3.36 -25.22
CA ASP A 84 -12.52 2.85 -25.63
C ASP A 84 -11.64 3.91 -26.29
N ASP A 85 -12.24 4.80 -27.09
CA ASP A 85 -11.52 5.88 -27.79
C ASP A 85 -10.90 6.87 -26.79
N THR A 86 -11.56 7.11 -25.67
CA THR A 86 -10.98 7.91 -24.57
C THR A 86 -9.76 7.21 -23.97
N VAL A 87 -9.80 5.90 -23.81
CA VAL A 87 -8.67 5.12 -23.25
C VAL A 87 -7.47 5.18 -24.21
N THR A 88 -7.68 4.89 -25.49
CA THR A 88 -6.60 4.93 -26.50
C THR A 88 -6.06 6.35 -26.67
N GLY A 89 -6.92 7.39 -26.65
CA GLY A 89 -6.50 8.79 -26.67
C GLY A 89 -5.52 9.14 -25.53
N VAL A 90 -5.78 8.67 -24.30
CA VAL A 90 -4.89 8.88 -23.15
C VAL A 90 -3.57 8.11 -23.31
N LEU A 91 -3.62 6.88 -23.84
CA LEU A 91 -2.40 6.12 -24.15
C LEU A 91 -1.51 6.85 -25.15
N ALA A 92 -2.09 7.41 -26.21
CA ALA A 92 -1.36 8.19 -27.21
C ALA A 92 -0.77 9.47 -26.63
N GLU A 93 -1.56 10.24 -25.88
CA GLU A 93 -1.13 11.52 -25.28
C GLU A 93 0.04 11.33 -24.30
N ARG A 94 0.01 10.24 -23.52
CA ARG A 94 0.97 10.00 -22.43
C ARG A 94 1.94 8.85 -22.73
N ALA A 95 2.15 8.53 -24.00
CA ALA A 95 2.88 7.34 -24.42
C ALA A 95 4.29 7.25 -23.82
N ASP A 96 5.06 8.34 -23.91
CA ASP A 96 6.44 8.36 -23.41
C ASP A 96 6.52 8.20 -21.89
N HIS A 97 5.60 8.84 -21.17
CA HIS A 97 5.50 8.71 -19.71
C HIS A 97 5.21 7.27 -19.28
N TYR A 98 4.21 6.62 -19.88
CA TYR A 98 3.88 5.24 -19.53
C TYR A 98 4.98 4.24 -19.92
N LYS A 99 5.63 4.43 -21.07
CA LYS A 99 6.79 3.62 -21.46
C LYS A 99 7.95 3.73 -20.47
N GLU A 100 8.26 4.95 -20.01
CA GLU A 100 9.29 5.17 -18.99
C GLU A 100 8.94 4.45 -17.68
N ARG A 101 7.69 4.59 -17.22
CA ARG A 101 7.21 3.94 -15.99
C ARG A 101 7.24 2.42 -16.08
N LEU A 102 6.82 1.84 -17.20
CA LEU A 102 6.89 0.39 -17.43
C LEU A 102 8.33 -0.12 -17.35
N ARG A 103 9.29 0.58 -17.98
CA ARG A 103 10.73 0.22 -17.89
C ARG A 103 11.26 0.31 -16.46
N ALA A 104 10.82 1.28 -15.68
CA ALA A 104 11.24 1.42 -14.28
C ALA A 104 10.78 0.22 -13.42
N LEU A 105 9.67 -0.43 -13.81
CA LEU A 105 9.07 -1.58 -13.10
C LEU A 105 9.48 -2.94 -13.67
N GLU A 106 10.28 -2.96 -14.74
CA GLU A 106 10.77 -4.19 -15.35
C GLU A 106 11.48 -5.07 -14.32
N GLY A 107 11.12 -6.36 -14.29
CA GLY A 107 11.71 -7.33 -13.37
C GLY A 107 11.36 -7.14 -11.89
N LYS A 108 10.48 -6.21 -11.52
CA LYS A 108 10.22 -5.85 -10.11
C LYS A 108 8.80 -6.18 -9.64
N VAL A 109 8.65 -6.32 -8.34
CA VAL A 109 7.38 -6.56 -7.63
C VAL A 109 7.30 -5.68 -6.40
N GLU A 110 6.09 -5.35 -5.96
CA GLU A 110 5.89 -4.60 -4.71
C GLU A 110 5.63 -5.54 -3.53
N TYR A 111 6.25 -5.23 -2.39
CA TYR A 111 5.89 -5.76 -1.08
C TYR A 111 5.52 -4.60 -0.16
N ASN A 112 4.34 -4.66 0.44
CA ASN A 112 3.94 -3.71 1.47
C ASN A 112 4.19 -4.34 2.85
N VAL A 113 5.00 -3.65 3.66
CA VAL A 113 5.32 -4.05 5.03
C VAL A 113 4.59 -3.11 5.98
N LYS A 114 3.85 -3.70 6.91
CA LYS A 114 3.19 -2.99 8.00
C LYS A 114 3.69 -3.51 9.34
N ALA A 115 3.92 -2.60 10.28
CA ALA A 115 4.38 -2.94 11.62
C ALA A 115 3.46 -2.34 12.69
N THR A 116 3.23 -3.09 13.76
CA THR A 116 2.59 -2.63 14.99
C THR A 116 3.39 -3.10 16.19
N HIS A 117 3.27 -2.41 17.32
CA HIS A 117 3.75 -2.98 18.57
C HIS A 117 2.77 -4.02 19.10
N GLN A 118 3.32 -5.07 19.71
CA GLN A 118 2.57 -5.89 20.66
C GLN A 118 2.48 -5.13 21.98
N GLU A 119 1.26 -4.74 22.38
CA GLU A 119 1.00 -3.82 23.49
C GLU A 119 1.73 -4.20 24.79
N GLU A 120 1.61 -5.46 25.23
CA GLU A 120 2.27 -5.92 26.46
C GLU A 120 3.80 -5.91 26.34
N ALA A 121 4.33 -6.31 25.18
CA ALA A 121 5.77 -6.43 24.96
C ALA A 121 6.45 -5.06 24.90
N VAL A 122 5.84 -4.07 24.22
CA VAL A 122 6.39 -2.71 24.19
C VAL A 122 6.28 -2.04 25.55
N LEU A 123 5.19 -2.22 26.29
CA LEU A 123 5.05 -1.68 27.64
C LEU A 123 6.12 -2.25 28.57
N HIS A 124 6.32 -3.57 28.57
CA HIS A 124 7.38 -4.20 29.35
C HIS A 124 8.76 -3.67 28.95
N ARG A 125 9.02 -3.48 27.66
CA ARG A 125 10.29 -2.95 27.15
C ARG A 125 10.53 -1.52 27.64
N VAL A 126 9.58 -0.61 27.44
CA VAL A 126 9.63 0.78 27.91
C VAL A 126 9.85 0.84 29.42
N MET A 127 9.12 0.02 30.18
CA MET A 127 9.29 -0.07 31.63
C MET A 127 10.65 -0.66 32.02
N SER A 128 11.27 -1.51 31.21
CA SER A 128 12.58 -2.11 31.54
C SER A 128 13.76 -1.22 31.17
N GLU A 129 13.65 -0.42 30.11
CA GLU A 129 14.74 0.39 29.55
C GLU A 129 14.76 1.80 30.16
N ASN A 130 13.59 2.41 30.42
CA ASN A 130 13.52 3.76 30.97
C ASN A 130 13.71 3.77 32.50
N SER A 131 14.86 4.26 32.96
CA SER A 131 15.19 4.33 34.40
C SER A 131 14.28 5.28 35.19
N GLU A 132 13.79 6.35 34.57
CA GLU A 132 12.93 7.34 35.24
C GLU A 132 11.54 6.78 35.50
N ILE A 133 10.94 6.13 34.48
CA ILE A 133 9.66 5.41 34.61
C ILE A 133 9.76 4.33 35.69
N ARG A 134 10.86 3.56 35.73
CA ARG A 134 11.10 2.56 36.79
C ARG A 134 11.16 3.19 38.17
N ALA A 135 11.96 4.23 38.34
CA ALA A 135 12.13 4.90 39.63
C ALA A 135 10.81 5.46 40.14
N MET A 136 10.02 6.11 39.27
CA MET A 136 8.71 6.65 39.62
C MET A 136 7.69 5.54 39.94
N THR A 137 7.72 4.43 39.19
CA THR A 137 6.86 3.27 39.45
C THR A 137 7.13 2.67 40.82
N GLU A 138 8.41 2.49 41.18
CA GLU A 138 8.82 1.95 42.48
C GLU A 138 8.51 2.91 43.63
N ALA A 139 8.76 4.22 43.45
CA ALA A 139 8.40 5.24 44.43
C ALA A 139 6.88 5.28 44.70
N ASN A 140 6.06 5.24 43.64
CA ASN A 140 4.61 5.20 43.77
C ASN A 140 4.15 3.91 44.50
N ARG A 141 4.77 2.76 44.20
CA ARG A 141 4.48 1.49 44.88
C ARG A 141 4.80 1.56 46.38
N GLN A 142 5.95 2.10 46.76
CA GLN A 142 6.35 2.29 48.15
C GLN A 142 5.44 3.28 48.90
N ALA A 143 4.84 4.24 48.18
CA ALA A 143 3.88 5.20 48.69
C ALA A 143 2.40 4.72 48.64
N GLY A 144 2.15 3.41 48.51
CA GLY A 144 0.79 2.85 48.51
C GLY A 144 -0.01 3.09 47.22
N GLY A 145 0.67 3.27 46.08
CA GLY A 145 0.08 3.51 44.76
C GLY A 145 0.23 4.94 44.24
N GLY A 146 0.80 5.85 45.03
CA GLY A 146 1.01 7.25 44.67
C GLY A 146 -0.28 8.09 44.63
N SER A 147 -0.13 9.42 44.54
CA SER A 147 -1.24 10.35 44.39
C SER A 147 -1.88 10.25 42.99
N TYR A 148 -3.05 10.87 42.80
CA TYR A 148 -3.65 10.98 41.47
C TYR A 148 -2.72 11.66 40.46
N GLU A 149 -2.09 12.76 40.85
CA GLU A 149 -1.14 13.51 40.01
C GLU A 149 0.10 12.68 39.64
N GLN A 150 0.65 11.92 40.60
CA GLN A 150 1.79 11.03 40.35
C GLN A 150 1.44 9.90 39.38
N ARG A 151 0.22 9.35 39.47
CA ARG A 151 -0.26 8.32 38.54
C ARG A 151 -0.50 8.90 37.14
N LEU A 152 -1.08 10.09 37.04
CA LEU A 152 -1.28 10.78 35.77
C LEU A 152 0.07 11.05 35.07
N ARG A 153 1.02 11.63 35.79
CA ARG A 153 2.37 11.91 35.27
C ARG A 153 3.09 10.64 34.82
N LEU A 154 3.00 9.56 35.60
CA LEU A 154 3.56 8.26 35.20
C LEU A 154 2.92 7.76 33.90
N GLY A 155 1.59 7.87 33.76
CA GLY A 155 0.88 7.52 32.53
C GLY A 155 1.35 8.33 31.33
N GLU A 156 1.49 9.65 31.49
CA GLU A 156 1.99 10.55 30.43
C GLU A 156 3.42 10.17 30.00
N MET A 157 4.30 9.88 30.96
CA MET A 157 5.67 9.45 30.68
C MET A 157 5.71 8.12 29.91
N VAL A 158 4.86 7.15 30.29
CA VAL A 158 4.76 5.87 29.59
C VAL A 158 4.25 6.08 28.16
N VAL A 159 3.20 6.86 27.95
CA VAL A 159 2.68 7.17 26.61
C VAL A 159 3.74 7.85 25.74
N ALA A 160 4.46 8.83 26.29
CA ALA A 160 5.53 9.52 25.57
C ALA A 160 6.66 8.56 25.19
N ALA A 161 7.06 7.67 26.11
CA ALA A 161 8.11 6.70 25.85
C ALA A 161 7.70 5.62 24.83
N VAL A 162 6.44 5.16 24.84
CA VAL A 162 5.91 4.26 23.80
C VAL A 162 5.94 4.93 22.43
N LYS A 163 5.50 6.19 22.32
CA LYS A 163 5.55 6.94 21.05
C LYS A 163 6.97 7.18 20.54
N ALA A 164 7.90 7.52 21.43
CA ALA A 164 9.31 7.62 21.06
C ALA A 164 9.83 6.28 20.53
N ARG A 165 9.44 5.19 21.18
CA ARG A 165 9.82 3.84 20.76
C ARG A 165 9.22 3.44 19.41
N GLU A 166 7.98 3.83 19.12
CA GLU A 166 7.35 3.62 17.81
C GLU A 166 8.17 4.27 16.70
N ALA A 167 8.62 5.51 16.89
CA ALA A 167 9.43 6.23 15.91
C ALA A 167 10.82 5.60 15.72
N GLU A 168 11.48 5.20 16.81
CA GLU A 168 12.77 4.49 16.76
C GLU A 168 12.65 3.17 16.00
N ASP A 169 11.71 2.30 16.40
CA ASP A 169 11.52 1.00 15.77
C ASP A 169 11.12 1.16 14.30
N ALA A 170 10.26 2.13 13.94
CA ALA A 170 9.91 2.40 12.55
C ALA A 170 11.13 2.79 11.69
N ALA A 171 11.99 3.66 12.21
CA ALA A 171 13.21 4.07 11.52
C ALA A 171 14.21 2.90 11.37
N GLU A 172 14.39 2.09 12.42
CA GLU A 172 15.24 0.89 12.39
C GLU A 172 14.75 -0.12 11.34
N LEU A 173 13.44 -0.41 11.33
CA LEU A 173 12.81 -1.32 10.36
C LEU A 173 13.01 -0.85 8.91
N GLN A 174 12.74 0.43 8.64
CA GLN A 174 12.92 0.97 7.30
C GLN A 174 14.38 0.91 6.87
N SER A 175 15.30 1.33 7.73
CA SER A 175 16.74 1.33 7.47
C SER A 175 17.29 -0.06 7.18
N ALA A 176 16.75 -1.09 7.83
CA ALA A 176 17.14 -2.48 7.60
C ALA A 176 16.65 -3.04 6.25
N LEU A 177 15.44 -2.66 5.81
CA LEU A 177 14.82 -3.21 4.58
C LEU A 177 15.14 -2.42 3.31
N GLU A 178 15.40 -1.12 3.42
CA GLU A 178 15.66 -0.23 2.29
C GLU A 178 16.82 -0.69 1.39
N PRO A 179 17.95 -1.22 1.89
CA PRO A 179 19.03 -1.72 1.04
C PRO A 179 18.66 -2.91 0.14
N ALA A 180 17.61 -3.66 0.49
CA ALA A 180 17.13 -4.80 -0.29
C ALA A 180 16.05 -4.42 -1.32
N ALA A 181 15.70 -3.13 -1.43
CA ALA A 181 14.70 -2.61 -2.35
C ALA A 181 15.33 -1.69 -3.40
N ALA A 182 14.78 -1.70 -4.61
CA ALA A 182 15.12 -0.78 -5.69
C ALA A 182 14.50 0.62 -5.46
N ALA A 183 13.36 0.69 -4.77
CA ALA A 183 12.71 1.94 -4.37
C ALA A 183 11.81 1.72 -3.15
N VAL A 184 11.53 2.79 -2.42
CA VAL A 184 10.69 2.79 -1.22
C VAL A 184 9.61 3.88 -1.36
N SER A 185 8.39 3.57 -0.93
CA SER A 185 7.25 4.48 -0.96
C SER A 185 6.48 4.40 0.35
N ALA A 186 6.32 5.54 1.04
CA ALA A 186 5.56 5.60 2.28
C ALA A 186 4.07 5.42 1.99
N GLY A 187 3.42 4.51 2.71
CA GLY A 187 1.98 4.37 2.69
C GLY A 187 1.28 5.50 3.44
N PRO A 188 -0.06 5.58 3.35
CA PRO A 188 -0.82 6.59 4.08
C PRO A 188 -0.65 6.44 5.59
N GLU A 189 -0.55 7.59 6.27
CA GLU A 189 -0.57 7.67 7.73
C GLU A 189 -1.89 7.14 8.28
N SER A 190 -1.84 6.35 9.36
CA SER A 190 -3.01 5.79 9.99
C SER A 190 -2.76 5.53 11.47
N THR A 191 -3.79 5.77 12.29
CA THR A 191 -3.78 5.45 13.72
C THR A 191 -3.83 3.93 13.89
N GLY A 192 -2.68 3.30 14.04
CA GLY A 192 -2.60 1.86 14.29
C GLY A 192 -1.39 1.16 13.70
N TRP A 193 -0.59 1.84 12.87
CA TRP A 193 0.69 1.30 12.36
C TRP A 193 1.82 2.22 12.78
N LEU A 194 2.91 1.66 13.31
CA LEU A 194 4.15 2.41 13.49
C LEU A 194 4.91 2.54 12.16
N LEU A 195 4.69 1.60 11.24
CA LEU A 195 5.25 1.64 9.89
C LEU A 195 4.25 1.06 8.88
N ASN A 196 4.10 1.72 7.75
CA ASN A 196 3.36 1.26 6.58
C ASN A 196 4.12 1.71 5.33
N VAL A 197 4.95 0.84 4.78
CA VAL A 197 5.89 1.20 3.70
C VAL A 197 5.84 0.13 2.62
N SER A 198 5.79 0.57 1.37
CA SER A 198 5.93 -0.29 0.21
C SER A 198 7.36 -0.27 -0.30
N PHE A 199 7.86 -1.45 -0.66
CA PHE A 199 9.19 -1.69 -1.18
C PHE A 199 9.05 -2.27 -2.59
N LEU A 200 9.72 -1.65 -3.56
CA LEU A 200 9.84 -2.18 -4.91
C LEU A 200 11.08 -3.08 -4.94
N VAL A 201 10.89 -4.37 -5.14
CA VAL A 201 11.93 -5.39 -5.00
C VAL A 201 12.14 -6.08 -6.34
N GLU A 202 13.40 -6.30 -6.71
CA GLU A 202 13.72 -7.15 -7.86
C GLU A 202 13.16 -8.55 -7.64
N ARG A 203 12.42 -9.08 -8.61
CA ARG A 203 11.70 -10.37 -8.48
C ARG A 203 12.66 -11.51 -8.13
N ASP A 204 13.84 -11.51 -8.73
CA ASP A 204 14.89 -12.52 -8.50
C ASP A 204 15.53 -12.41 -7.10
N SER A 205 15.35 -11.28 -6.41
CA SER A 205 15.86 -11.04 -5.05
C SER A 205 14.76 -11.05 -3.99
N ALA A 206 13.51 -11.36 -4.36
CA ALA A 206 12.37 -11.33 -3.46
C ALA A 206 12.52 -12.29 -2.26
N GLU A 207 13.12 -13.46 -2.46
CA GLU A 207 13.38 -14.41 -1.36
C GLU A 207 14.36 -13.84 -0.32
N SER A 208 15.39 -13.12 -0.77
CA SER A 208 16.34 -12.45 0.12
C SER A 208 15.68 -11.33 0.92
N PHE A 209 14.81 -10.53 0.28
CA PHE A 209 14.03 -9.49 0.96
C PHE A 209 13.13 -10.10 2.06
N LEU A 210 12.42 -11.19 1.74
CA LEU A 210 11.57 -11.88 2.73
C LEU A 210 12.39 -12.51 3.86
N ALA A 211 13.59 -13.02 3.58
CA ALA A 211 14.48 -13.53 4.61
C ALA A 211 14.90 -12.42 5.61
N GLU A 212 15.17 -11.21 5.12
CA GLU A 212 15.49 -10.05 5.98
C GLU A 212 14.31 -9.68 6.89
N VAL A 213 13.09 -9.64 6.35
CA VAL A 213 11.87 -9.45 7.14
C VAL A 213 11.77 -10.49 8.27
N GLU A 214 12.05 -11.76 7.99
CA GLU A 214 12.02 -12.81 9.00
C GLU A 214 13.15 -12.70 10.05
N GLN A 215 14.32 -12.17 9.69
CA GLN A 215 15.36 -11.85 10.67
C GLN A 215 14.91 -10.74 11.61
N ILE A 216 14.35 -9.67 11.05
CA ILE A 216 13.81 -8.55 11.81
C ILE A 216 12.72 -9.03 12.78
N ARG A 217 11.81 -9.91 12.32
CA ARG A 217 10.75 -10.48 13.17
C ARG A 217 11.33 -11.24 14.37
N LYS A 218 12.47 -11.90 14.22
CA LYS A 218 13.15 -12.62 15.30
C LYS A 218 13.89 -11.68 16.26
N SER A 219 14.52 -10.63 15.75
CA SER A 219 15.28 -9.68 16.58
C SER A 219 14.40 -8.64 17.29
N HIS A 220 13.17 -8.41 16.82
CA HIS A 220 12.22 -7.45 17.39
C HIS A 220 10.92 -8.14 17.83
N PRO A 221 10.93 -8.97 18.89
CA PRO A 221 9.75 -9.72 19.33
C PRO A 221 8.61 -8.84 19.85
N HIS A 222 8.86 -7.56 20.13
CA HIS A 222 7.84 -6.57 20.50
C HIS A 222 7.10 -5.97 19.30
N ILE A 223 7.47 -6.35 18.07
CA ILE A 223 6.87 -5.87 16.82
C ILE A 223 6.13 -7.01 16.13
N GLU A 224 4.88 -6.78 15.73
CA GLU A 224 4.16 -7.63 14.78
C GLU A 224 4.35 -7.07 13.36
N LEU A 225 4.95 -7.88 12.48
CA LEU A 225 5.15 -7.54 11.07
C LEU A 225 4.14 -8.27 10.19
N ARG A 226 3.45 -7.51 9.33
CA ARG A 226 2.60 -8.03 8.25
C ARG A 226 3.21 -7.66 6.91
N VAL A 227 3.42 -8.66 6.07
CA VAL A 227 3.95 -8.47 4.71
C VAL A 227 2.91 -8.91 3.70
N ASN A 228 2.58 -8.01 2.79
CA ASN A 228 1.64 -8.26 1.70
C ASN A 228 2.39 -8.18 0.38
N GLY A 229 2.42 -9.29 -0.35
CA GLY A 229 2.98 -9.36 -1.69
C GLY A 229 3.34 -10.79 -2.11
N PRO A 230 3.83 -10.98 -3.34
CA PRO A 230 4.10 -9.92 -4.33
C PRO A 230 2.81 -9.26 -4.82
N LEU A 231 2.83 -7.93 -4.96
CA LEU A 231 1.73 -7.12 -5.47
C LEU A 231 2.13 -6.50 -6.83
N PRO A 232 1.15 -6.21 -7.70
CA PRO A 232 1.32 -5.17 -8.71
C PRO A 232 1.78 -3.86 -8.05
N PRO A 233 2.67 -3.09 -8.69
CA PRO A 233 3.37 -1.97 -8.04
C PRO A 233 2.53 -0.68 -7.94
N TYR A 234 1.41 -0.74 -7.23
CA TYR A 234 0.48 0.39 -7.03
C TYR A 234 1.13 1.62 -6.41
N SER A 235 2.12 1.43 -5.54
CA SER A 235 2.76 2.54 -4.79
C SER A 235 3.87 3.23 -5.59
N PHE A 236 4.19 2.70 -6.78
CA PHE A 236 5.29 3.16 -7.63
C PHE A 236 4.81 3.60 -9.02
N VAL A 237 3.50 3.62 -9.22
CA VAL A 237 2.85 4.29 -10.33
C VAL A 237 2.28 5.60 -9.78
N ASP A 238 2.84 6.74 -10.19
CA ASP A 238 2.31 8.04 -9.80
C ASP A 238 0.79 8.10 -10.02
N PRO A 239 0.04 8.89 -9.24
CA PRO A 239 -1.40 9.06 -9.42
C PRO A 239 -1.69 9.61 -10.83
N GLY A 240 -1.96 8.71 -11.77
CA GLY A 240 -2.60 9.01 -13.04
C GLY A 240 -4.02 9.57 -12.80
N PRO A 241 -4.67 10.13 -13.85
CA PRO A 241 -5.59 11.28 -13.81
C PRO A 241 -6.95 11.12 -13.11
N ALA A 242 -7.11 10.19 -12.17
CA ALA A 242 -8.34 10.05 -11.38
C ALA A 242 -8.53 11.18 -10.34
N GLU A 243 -7.49 11.95 -10.01
CA GLU A 243 -7.61 13.18 -9.22
C GLU A 243 -7.64 14.39 -10.14
N HIS A 244 -8.79 14.64 -10.78
CA HIS A 244 -9.32 15.96 -11.16
C HIS A 244 -10.60 15.76 -12.00
N ALA A 245 -11.61 15.11 -11.42
CA ALA A 245 -12.97 15.14 -11.92
C ALA A 245 -13.94 15.45 -10.77
N GLY A 246 -14.15 16.75 -10.54
CA GLY A 246 -15.36 17.27 -9.89
C GLY A 246 -15.39 17.35 -8.37
N SER A 247 -14.59 18.23 -7.76
CA SER A 247 -15.07 18.96 -6.57
C SER A 247 -15.42 20.38 -6.98
N SER A 248 -16.60 20.52 -7.58
CA SER A 248 -17.32 21.79 -7.64
C SER A 248 -18.56 21.66 -6.76
N ALA A 249 -18.35 21.59 -5.44
CA ALA A 249 -19.40 21.90 -4.49
C ALA A 249 -19.37 23.42 -4.27
N GLY A 250 -20.28 24.13 -4.93
CA GLY A 250 -20.48 25.57 -4.73
C GLY A 250 -20.90 25.89 -3.28
N PRO A 251 -20.61 27.11 -2.79
CA PRO A 251 -21.06 27.51 -1.46
C PRO A 251 -22.57 27.68 -1.47
N GLY A 252 -23.27 26.75 -0.82
CA GLY A 252 -24.67 26.89 -0.45
C GLY A 252 -24.82 28.06 0.51
N SER A 253 -25.52 29.08 0.04
CA SER A 253 -25.96 30.26 0.79
C SER A 253 -26.74 29.89 2.04
N ALA A 254 -26.35 30.48 3.17
CA ALA A 254 -27.11 30.53 4.40
C ALA A 254 -28.31 31.50 4.27
N GLN A 255 -29.49 31.00 4.63
CA GLN A 255 -30.76 31.66 5.00
C GLN A 255 -31.63 30.50 5.52
N GLU A 256 -32.21 30.44 6.71
CA GLU A 256 -32.55 31.42 7.77
C GLU A 256 -32.32 30.79 9.16
#